data_AF-A0A924DCT1-F1
#
_entry.id   AF-A0A924DCT1-F1
#
_cell.length_a   1.000
_cell.length_b   1.000
_cell.length_c   1.000
_cell.angle_alpha   90.00
_cell.angle_beta   90.00
_cell.angle_gamma   90.00
#
_symmetry.space_group_name_H-M   'P 1'
#
loop_
_entity.id
_entity.type
_entity.pdbx_description
1 polymer ?
#
loop_
_entity_poly.entity_id
_entity_poly.type
_entity_poly.pdbx_seq_one_letter_code
_entity_poly.pdbx_strand_id
1 'polypeptide(L)'
;MDIEKSVQAAMRLLHYKREWLDYGFVESEFLAEQVKGFRTGIDPHREHYRCAAFRRILLNRVSLTQEELEHYIELCRLDEDTTMAGAMLCDLLGWSGLTPDQFEFVSSLSDFEPDFLQKTILQMSLLKALQQSPLTEATFARCLDSQDITVQLQLLLKHSLTLQQWEILAERGASRAIRNRAKERLPRPKKLPRLDT
;
A
#
# COMPACT_ATOMS: atom_id res chain seq x y z
N MET A 1 34.05 -19.61 14.30
CA MET A 1 33.27 -20.84 14.05
C MET A 1 31.97 -20.92 14.87
N ASP A 2 31.83 -20.18 15.97
CA ASP A 2 30.63 -20.24 16.84
C ASP A 2 29.49 -19.30 16.36
N ILE A 3 29.84 -18.12 15.84
CA ILE A 3 28.88 -17.10 15.38
C ILE A 3 28.05 -17.63 14.20
N GLU A 4 28.69 -18.21 13.18
CA GLU A 4 28.00 -18.71 11.99
C GLU A 4 27.00 -19.83 12.33
N LYS A 5 27.39 -20.76 13.22
CA LYS A 5 26.48 -21.80 13.71
C LYS A 5 25.31 -21.22 14.49
N SER A 6 25.55 -20.19 15.30
CA SER A 6 24.52 -19.48 16.05
C SER A 6 23.53 -18.77 15.12
N VAL A 7 24.02 -18.08 14.09
CA VAL A 7 23.19 -17.41 13.08
C VAL A 7 22.33 -18.44 12.33
N GLN A 8 22.92 -19.54 11.86
CA GLN A 8 22.17 -20.61 11.17
C GLN A 8 21.12 -21.29 12.06
N ALA A 9 21.36 -21.40 13.37
CA ALA A 9 20.35 -21.89 14.31
C ALA A 9 19.21 -20.88 14.49
N ALA A 10 19.52 -19.59 14.56
CA ALA A 10 18.55 -18.51 14.70
C ALA A 10 17.65 -18.39 13.46
N MET A 11 18.22 -18.45 12.25
CA MET A 11 17.45 -18.43 11.00
C MET A 11 16.47 -19.59 10.93
N ARG A 12 16.93 -20.81 11.26
CA ARG A 12 16.07 -21.99 11.31
C ARG A 12 14.98 -21.89 12.36
N LEU A 13 15.24 -21.24 13.50
CA LEU A 13 14.24 -21.06 14.55
C LEU A 13 13.09 -20.13 14.12
N LEU A 14 13.42 -19.05 13.39
CA LEU A 14 12.46 -18.02 12.95
C LEU A 14 12.02 -18.18 11.48
N HIS A 15 12.44 -19.26 10.83
CA HIS A 15 12.18 -19.58 9.43
C HIS A 15 12.66 -18.52 8.42
N TYR A 16 13.78 -17.85 8.71
CA TYR A 16 14.45 -17.03 7.70
C TYR A 16 15.10 -17.91 6.63
N LYS A 17 14.90 -17.53 5.37
CA LYS A 17 15.63 -18.07 4.21
C LYS A 17 17.02 -17.43 4.12
N ARG A 18 17.97 -18.11 3.48
CA ARG A 18 19.39 -17.69 3.47
C ARG A 18 19.59 -16.33 2.81
N GLU A 19 18.78 -16.07 1.79
CA GLU A 19 18.66 -14.87 0.98
C GLU A 19 18.55 -13.60 1.84
N TRP A 20 17.92 -13.67 3.01
CA TRP A 20 17.84 -12.53 3.94
C TRP A 20 19.20 -12.02 4.41
N LEU A 21 20.17 -12.93 4.62
CA LEU A 21 21.54 -12.58 4.98
C LEU A 21 22.35 -12.22 3.74
N ASP A 22 22.20 -13.01 2.66
CA ASP A 22 22.97 -12.82 1.43
C ASP A 22 22.66 -11.44 0.80
N TYR A 23 21.43 -10.94 0.94
CA TYR A 23 21.01 -9.61 0.49
C TYR A 23 21.31 -8.48 1.50
N GLY A 24 21.84 -8.82 2.68
CA GLY A 24 22.17 -7.85 3.73
C GLY A 24 20.95 -7.15 4.35
N PHE A 25 19.77 -7.76 4.27
CA PHE A 25 18.53 -7.20 4.83
C PHE A 25 18.31 -7.57 6.30
N VAL A 26 18.93 -8.66 6.74
CA VAL A 26 18.99 -9.05 8.15
C VAL A 26 20.45 -9.20 8.55
N GLU A 27 20.79 -8.62 9.70
CA GLU A 27 22.10 -8.72 10.32
C GLU A 27 22.03 -9.66 11.54
N SER A 28 23.18 -10.21 11.94
CA SER A 28 23.28 -11.16 13.06
C SER A 28 22.71 -10.62 14.38
N GLU A 29 22.94 -9.35 14.66
CA GLU A 29 22.55 -8.64 15.88
C GLU A 29 21.01 -8.55 15.95
N PHE A 30 20.38 -8.15 14.85
CA PHE A 30 18.93 -8.09 14.75
C PHE A 30 18.28 -9.45 14.90
N LEU A 31 18.85 -10.45 14.24
CA LEU A 31 18.34 -11.81 14.32
C LEU A 31 18.44 -12.34 15.76
N ALA A 32 19.52 -12.01 16.48
CA ALA A 32 19.67 -12.38 17.90
C ALA A 32 18.62 -11.71 18.79
N GLU A 33 18.29 -10.43 18.54
CA GLU A 33 17.21 -9.72 19.25
C GLU A 33 15.85 -10.37 19.03
N GLN A 34 15.53 -10.73 17.78
CA GLN A 34 14.28 -11.41 17.45
C GLN A 34 14.18 -12.79 18.11
N VAL A 35 15.27 -13.57 18.10
CA VAL A 35 15.31 -14.88 18.79
C VAL A 35 15.10 -14.73 20.29
N LYS A 36 15.68 -13.69 20.91
CA LYS A 36 15.44 -13.39 22.31
C LYS A 36 13.95 -13.13 22.56
N GLY A 37 13.32 -12.28 21.75
CA GLY A 37 11.89 -11.99 21.85
C GLY A 37 11.00 -13.23 21.74
N PHE A 38 11.31 -14.10 20.77
CA PHE A 38 10.57 -15.33 20.54
C PHE A 38 10.70 -16.30 21.72
N ARG A 39 11.92 -16.48 22.25
CA ARG A 39 12.19 -17.37 23.38
C ARG A 39 11.58 -16.88 24.69
N THR A 40 11.47 -15.56 24.89
CA THR A 40 10.81 -14.98 26.07
C THR A 40 9.29 -14.96 25.96
N GLY A 41 8.72 -15.40 24.83
CA GLY A 41 7.27 -15.43 24.61
C GLY A 41 6.64 -14.05 24.44
N ILE A 42 7.43 -13.03 24.04
CA ILE A 42 6.89 -11.69 23.72
C ILE A 42 5.94 -11.80 22.52
N ASP A 43 6.37 -12.55 21.51
CA ASP A 43 5.56 -12.88 20.35
C ASP A 43 5.80 -14.34 19.95
N PRO A 44 4.78 -15.23 19.99
CA PRO A 44 4.94 -16.62 19.61
C PRO A 44 4.88 -16.85 18.09
N HIS A 45 4.63 -15.81 17.29
CA HIS A 45 4.42 -15.89 15.85
C HIS A 45 5.71 -15.58 15.09
N ARG A 46 6.23 -16.56 14.33
CA ARG A 46 7.50 -16.43 13.60
C ARG A 46 7.38 -15.45 12.44
N GLU A 47 6.25 -15.47 11.77
CA GLU A 47 5.84 -14.58 10.69
C GLU A 47 5.89 -13.10 11.08
N HIS A 48 5.59 -12.77 12.34
CA HIS A 48 5.67 -11.40 12.83
C HIS A 48 7.11 -10.87 12.86
N TYR A 49 8.10 -11.73 13.13
CA TYR A 49 9.51 -11.34 13.09
C TYR A 49 9.98 -11.05 11.66
N ARG A 50 9.58 -11.89 10.69
CA ARG A 50 9.90 -11.66 9.27
C ARG A 50 9.23 -10.39 8.75
N CYS A 51 7.97 -10.16 9.14
CA CYS A 51 7.26 -8.91 8.88
C CYS A 51 7.98 -7.68 9.44
N ALA A 52 8.46 -7.77 10.67
CA ALA A 52 9.23 -6.70 11.28
C ALA A 52 10.54 -6.44 10.51
N ALA A 53 11.17 -7.47 9.95
CA ALA A 53 12.35 -7.31 9.09
C ALA A 53 12.02 -6.56 7.78
N PHE A 54 10.95 -6.96 7.09
CA PHE A 54 10.46 -6.26 5.90
C PHE A 54 10.20 -4.77 6.16
N ARG A 55 9.47 -4.45 7.24
CA ARG A 55 9.18 -3.07 7.63
C ARG A 55 10.43 -2.30 8.02
N ARG A 56 11.39 -2.95 8.70
CA ARG A 56 12.66 -2.33 9.05
C ARG A 56 13.45 -1.89 7.81
N ILE A 57 13.45 -2.68 6.73
CA ILE A 57 14.09 -2.30 5.45
C ILE A 57 13.52 -0.97 4.96
N LEU A 58 12.18 -0.85 4.89
CA LEU A 58 11.50 0.35 4.38
C LEU A 58 11.69 1.56 5.32
N LEU A 59 11.72 1.33 6.63
CA LEU A 59 11.91 2.40 7.63
C LEU A 59 13.32 2.98 7.61
N ASN A 60 14.34 2.12 7.42
CA ASN A 60 15.73 2.51 7.54
C ASN A 60 16.34 3.03 6.23
N ARG A 61 15.57 3.03 5.14
CA ARG A 61 16.03 3.44 3.81
C ARG A 61 15.22 4.61 3.31
N VAL A 62 15.87 5.43 2.49
CA VAL A 62 15.20 6.53 1.77
C VAL A 62 14.76 6.09 0.37
N SER A 63 15.49 5.16 -0.22
CA SER A 63 15.23 4.57 -1.53
C SER A 63 15.78 3.15 -1.58
N LEU A 64 15.32 2.37 -2.57
CA LEU A 64 15.92 1.09 -2.94
C LEU A 64 16.46 1.22 -4.36
N THR A 65 17.65 0.67 -4.59
CA THR A 65 18.10 0.39 -5.97
C THR A 65 17.18 -0.65 -6.61
N GLN A 66 17.24 -0.78 -7.94
CA GLN A 66 16.46 -1.78 -8.65
C GLN A 66 16.78 -3.21 -8.17
N GLU A 67 18.06 -3.51 -7.94
CA GLU A 67 18.51 -4.80 -7.42
C GLU A 67 17.95 -5.08 -6.02
N GLU A 68 18.00 -4.10 -5.11
CA GLU A 68 17.44 -4.27 -3.76
C GLU A 68 15.91 -4.42 -3.77
N LEU A 69 15.22 -3.76 -4.70
CA LEU A 69 13.79 -3.94 -4.90
C LEU A 69 13.48 -5.37 -5.35
N GLU A 70 14.23 -5.90 -6.30
CA GLU A 70 14.09 -7.27 -6.78
C GLU A 70 14.36 -8.29 -5.67
N HIS A 71 15.41 -8.08 -4.86
CA HIS A 71 15.68 -8.87 -3.66
C HIS A 71 14.52 -8.82 -2.66
N TYR A 72 13.93 -7.65 -2.43
CA TYR A 72 12.77 -7.51 -1.54
C TYR A 72 11.59 -8.36 -2.04
N ILE A 73 11.27 -8.26 -3.33
CA ILE A 73 10.17 -9.00 -3.96
C ILE A 73 10.44 -10.51 -3.92
N GLU A 74 11.67 -10.94 -4.18
CA GLU A 74 12.06 -12.34 -4.09
C GLU A 74 11.85 -12.88 -2.68
N LEU A 75 12.23 -12.14 -1.64
CA LEU A 75 11.95 -12.53 -0.27
C LEU A 75 10.46 -12.67 0.01
N CYS A 76 9.61 -11.81 -0.57
CA CYS A 76 8.16 -11.97 -0.50
C CYS A 76 7.71 -13.28 -1.16
N ARG A 77 8.28 -13.65 -2.31
CA ARG A 77 7.97 -14.93 -2.98
C ARG A 77 8.44 -16.15 -2.18
N LEU A 78 9.51 -16.01 -1.42
CA LEU A 78 10.09 -17.07 -0.60
C LEU A 78 9.43 -17.23 0.77
N ASP A 79 8.58 -16.27 1.20
CA ASP A 79 7.86 -16.37 2.47
C ASP A 79 6.80 -17.48 2.38
N GLU A 80 6.74 -18.30 3.43
CA GLU A 80 5.78 -19.40 3.55
C GLU A 80 4.35 -18.90 3.80
N ASP A 81 4.20 -17.68 4.32
CA ASP A 81 2.90 -17.04 4.52
C ASP A 81 2.63 -16.03 3.40
N THR A 82 1.84 -16.48 2.42
CA THR A 82 1.43 -15.69 1.25
C THR A 82 0.58 -14.46 1.61
N THR A 83 -0.15 -14.50 2.73
CA THR A 83 -0.94 -13.35 3.20
C THR A 83 0.00 -12.29 3.74
N MET A 84 1.01 -12.69 4.51
CA MET A 84 2.05 -11.80 4.99
C MET A 84 2.89 -11.23 3.84
N ALA A 85 3.30 -12.06 2.87
CA ALA A 85 3.99 -11.60 1.67
C ALA A 85 3.18 -10.53 0.93
N GLY A 86 1.89 -10.77 0.71
CA GLY A 86 0.99 -9.78 0.10
C GLY A 86 0.90 -8.48 0.91
N ALA A 87 0.84 -8.58 2.24
CA ALA A 87 0.83 -7.40 3.11
C ALA A 87 2.14 -6.59 3.01
N MET A 88 3.29 -7.26 2.87
CA MET A 88 4.58 -6.57 2.70
C MET A 88 4.70 -5.87 1.36
N LEU A 89 4.10 -6.43 0.30
CA LEU A 89 3.99 -5.72 -0.97
C LEU A 89 3.05 -4.52 -0.89
N CYS A 90 1.96 -4.60 -0.11
CA CYS A 90 1.13 -3.43 0.18
C CYS A 90 1.93 -2.34 0.90
N ASP A 91 2.72 -2.71 1.92
CA ASP A 91 3.61 -1.79 2.64
C ASP A 91 4.62 -1.15 1.69
N LEU A 92 5.22 -1.94 0.78
CA LEU A 92 6.14 -1.47 -0.26
C LEU A 92 5.47 -0.50 -1.26
N LEU A 93 4.28 -0.81 -1.77
CA LEU A 93 3.54 0.05 -2.70
C LEU A 93 3.13 1.39 -2.08
N GLY A 94 2.86 1.40 -0.76
CA GLY A 94 2.57 2.60 0.01
C GLY A 94 3.80 3.40 0.42
N TRP A 95 5.00 2.84 0.26
CA TRP A 95 6.24 3.48 0.70
C TRP A 95 6.69 4.58 -0.26
N SER A 96 7.06 5.74 0.29
CA SER A 96 7.41 6.93 -0.50
C SER A 96 8.77 6.86 -1.20
N GLY A 97 9.58 5.84 -0.91
CA GLY A 97 10.90 5.65 -1.49
C GLY A 97 10.88 5.03 -2.89
N LEU A 98 9.73 4.58 -3.40
CA LEU A 98 9.60 4.06 -4.76
C LEU A 98 9.57 5.18 -5.80
N THR A 99 10.41 5.01 -6.84
CA THR A 99 10.28 5.80 -8.08
C THR A 99 9.00 5.41 -8.86
N PRO A 100 8.56 6.24 -9.83
CA PRO A 100 7.43 5.87 -10.70
C PRO A 100 7.62 4.53 -11.41
N ASP A 101 8.79 4.30 -12.00
CA ASP A 101 9.11 3.08 -12.75
C ASP A 101 9.11 1.84 -11.83
N GLN A 102 9.65 1.97 -10.62
CA GLN A 102 9.62 0.90 -9.63
C GLN A 102 8.19 0.59 -9.15
N PHE A 103 7.37 1.62 -8.96
CA PHE A 103 5.96 1.43 -8.60
C PHE A 103 5.20 0.69 -9.72
N GLU A 104 5.42 1.06 -10.98
CA GLU A 104 4.84 0.37 -12.14
C GLU A 104 5.31 -1.09 -12.21
N PHE A 105 6.61 -1.33 -12.02
CA PHE A 105 7.17 -2.68 -11.96
C PHE A 105 6.49 -3.53 -10.89
N VAL A 106 6.41 -3.06 -9.63
CA VAL A 106 5.76 -3.81 -8.54
C VAL A 106 4.27 -4.04 -8.81
N SER A 107 3.58 -3.04 -9.37
CA SER A 107 2.14 -3.13 -9.69
C SER A 107 1.84 -4.12 -10.82
N SER A 108 2.84 -4.45 -11.64
CA SER A 108 2.69 -5.38 -12.77
C SER A 108 2.91 -6.86 -12.39
N LEU A 109 3.34 -7.14 -11.14
CA LEU A 109 3.61 -8.49 -10.69
C LEU A 109 2.32 -9.31 -10.59
N SER A 110 2.23 -10.38 -11.40
CA SER A 110 1.09 -11.31 -11.42
C SER A 110 1.17 -12.42 -10.38
N ASP A 111 2.34 -12.63 -9.78
CA ASP A 111 2.65 -13.82 -8.96
C ASP A 111 1.97 -13.79 -7.57
N PHE A 112 1.28 -12.70 -7.24
CA PHE A 112 0.64 -12.51 -5.95
C PHE A 112 -0.88 -12.48 -6.11
N GLU A 113 -1.51 -13.59 -5.71
CA GLU A 113 -2.94 -13.83 -5.82
C GLU A 113 -3.87 -13.12 -4.80
N PRO A 114 -3.44 -12.55 -3.66
CA PRO A 114 -4.42 -12.03 -2.71
C PRO A 114 -5.24 -10.85 -3.28
N ASP A 115 -6.57 -10.99 -3.28
CA ASP A 115 -7.52 -9.96 -3.72
C ASP A 115 -7.28 -8.58 -3.09
N PHE A 116 -6.80 -8.57 -1.84
CA PHE A 116 -6.52 -7.32 -1.13
C PHE A 116 -5.35 -6.56 -1.75
N LEU A 117 -4.34 -7.26 -2.29
CA LEU A 117 -3.19 -6.63 -2.94
C LEU A 117 -3.61 -5.95 -4.23
N GLN A 118 -4.46 -6.59 -5.04
CA GLN A 118 -5.00 -6.01 -6.26
C GLN A 118 -5.83 -4.74 -5.98
N LYS A 119 -6.63 -4.76 -4.90
CA LYS A 119 -7.34 -3.57 -4.43
C LYS A 119 -6.38 -2.46 -4.00
N THR A 120 -5.32 -2.79 -3.28
CA THR A 120 -4.29 -1.82 -2.87
C THR A 120 -3.55 -1.24 -4.08
N ILE A 121 -3.16 -2.06 -5.06
CA ILE A 121 -2.52 -1.60 -6.30
C ILE A 121 -3.43 -0.60 -7.03
N LEU A 122 -4.71 -0.93 -7.20
CA LEU A 122 -5.68 -0.04 -7.83
C LEU A 122 -5.81 1.27 -7.05
N GLN A 123 -6.00 1.19 -5.72
CA GLN A 123 -6.12 2.35 -4.85
C GLN A 123 -4.90 3.27 -4.98
N MET A 124 -3.69 2.74 -4.81
CA MET A 124 -2.45 3.50 -4.86
C MET A 124 -2.19 4.12 -6.24
N SER A 125 -2.48 3.37 -7.31
CA SER A 125 -2.38 3.87 -8.68
C SER A 125 -3.29 5.07 -8.92
N LEU A 126 -4.54 5.02 -8.45
CA LEU A 126 -5.50 6.12 -8.57
C LEU A 126 -5.08 7.33 -7.73
N LEU A 127 -4.60 7.10 -6.51
CA LEU A 127 -4.09 8.17 -5.64
C LEU A 127 -2.89 8.90 -6.26
N LYS A 128 -1.94 8.16 -6.83
CA LYS A 128 -0.79 8.74 -7.56
C LYS A 128 -1.24 9.51 -8.80
N ALA A 129 -2.15 8.95 -9.60
CA ALA A 129 -2.70 9.62 -10.77
C ALA A 129 -3.39 10.94 -10.40
N LEU A 130 -4.12 10.96 -9.28
CA LEU A 130 -4.70 12.19 -8.75
C LEU A 130 -3.61 13.19 -8.36
N GLN A 131 -2.50 12.78 -7.75
CA GLN A 131 -1.45 13.72 -7.32
C GLN A 131 -0.65 14.33 -8.47
N GLN A 132 -0.35 13.56 -9.51
CA GLN A 132 0.67 13.92 -10.51
C GLN A 132 0.13 14.65 -11.75
N SER A 133 -1.16 14.56 -12.05
CA SER A 133 -1.73 15.09 -13.29
C SER A 133 -2.96 15.96 -13.06
N PRO A 134 -3.26 16.90 -13.98
CA PRO A 134 -4.59 17.48 -14.06
C PRO A 134 -5.64 16.37 -14.13
N LEU A 135 -6.78 16.59 -13.47
CA LEU A 135 -7.85 15.60 -13.48
C LEU A 135 -8.43 15.47 -14.89
N THR A 136 -8.22 14.31 -15.53
CA THR A 136 -8.85 13.96 -16.80
C THR A 136 -10.18 13.25 -16.57
N GLU A 137 -11.04 13.24 -17.59
CA GLU A 137 -12.32 12.50 -17.52
C GLU A 137 -12.10 11.00 -17.32
N ALA A 138 -11.06 10.42 -17.96
CA ALA A 138 -10.70 9.02 -17.78
C ALA A 138 -10.26 8.71 -16.34
N THR A 139 -9.44 9.57 -15.73
CA THR A 139 -9.03 9.42 -14.33
C THR A 139 -10.22 9.57 -13.39
N PHE A 140 -11.11 10.55 -13.65
CA PHE A 140 -12.32 10.76 -12.87
C PHE A 140 -13.22 9.51 -12.90
N ALA A 141 -13.52 8.97 -14.08
CA ALA A 141 -14.34 7.77 -14.25
C ALA A 141 -13.75 6.57 -13.49
N ARG A 142 -12.44 6.32 -13.64
CA ARG A 142 -11.75 5.24 -12.91
C ARG A 142 -11.83 5.41 -11.40
N CYS A 143 -11.67 6.63 -10.88
CA CYS A 143 -11.82 6.92 -9.45
C CYS A 143 -13.25 6.64 -8.96
N LEU A 144 -14.25 7.01 -9.74
CA LEU A 144 -15.65 6.78 -9.41
C LEU A 144 -15.98 5.28 -9.41
N ASP A 145 -15.58 4.55 -10.46
CA ASP A 145 -15.90 3.14 -10.64
C ASP A 145 -15.15 2.23 -9.66
N SER A 146 -14.01 2.68 -9.11
CA SER A 146 -13.31 1.96 -8.04
C SER A 146 -14.15 1.77 -6.77
N GLN A 147 -15.15 2.65 -6.55
CA GLN A 147 -15.95 2.73 -5.32
C GLN A 147 -15.11 2.82 -4.03
N ASP A 148 -13.83 3.21 -4.14
CA ASP A 148 -12.94 3.35 -3.00
C ASP A 148 -13.16 4.69 -2.30
N ILE A 149 -13.49 4.63 -1.01
CA ILE A 149 -13.81 5.82 -0.20
C ILE A 149 -12.59 6.74 -0.10
N THR A 150 -11.39 6.21 0.09
CA THR A 150 -10.16 6.98 0.23
C THR A 150 -9.84 7.72 -1.07
N VAL A 151 -9.92 7.03 -2.21
CA VAL A 151 -9.72 7.63 -3.54
C VAL A 151 -10.74 8.74 -3.79
N GLN A 152 -12.02 8.49 -3.55
CA GLN A 152 -13.06 9.50 -3.79
C GLN A 152 -12.97 10.67 -2.81
N LEU A 153 -12.53 10.47 -1.57
CA LEU A 153 -12.23 11.57 -0.65
C LEU A 153 -11.12 12.47 -1.18
N GLN A 154 -10.05 11.90 -1.76
CA GLN A 154 -8.99 12.68 -2.41
C GLN A 154 -9.48 13.39 -3.68
N LEU A 155 -10.37 12.75 -4.44
CA LEU A 155 -11.01 13.36 -5.61
C LEU A 155 -11.80 14.62 -5.22
N LEU A 156 -12.54 14.63 -4.11
CA LEU A 156 -13.27 15.80 -3.61
C LEU A 156 -12.36 17.01 -3.27
N LEU A 157 -11.06 16.79 -3.08
CA LEU A 157 -10.10 17.87 -2.82
C LEU A 157 -9.60 18.54 -4.11
N LYS A 158 -9.96 18.02 -5.29
CA LYS A 158 -9.55 18.58 -6.58
C LYS A 158 -10.37 19.83 -6.92
N HIS A 159 -9.67 20.95 -7.03
CA HIS A 159 -10.26 22.23 -7.46
C HIS A 159 -10.71 22.24 -8.93
N SER A 160 -10.20 21.32 -9.75
CA SER A 160 -10.49 21.22 -11.17
C SER A 160 -11.77 20.44 -11.49
N LEU A 161 -12.55 20.00 -10.49
CA LEU A 161 -13.80 19.27 -10.71
C LEU A 161 -14.84 20.17 -11.39
N THR A 162 -15.43 19.69 -12.47
CA THR A 162 -16.51 20.38 -13.18
C THR A 162 -17.84 20.23 -12.45
N LEU A 163 -18.82 21.08 -12.76
CA LEU A 163 -20.17 20.98 -12.20
C LEU A 163 -20.78 19.59 -12.43
N GLN A 164 -20.65 19.05 -13.64
CA GLN A 164 -21.13 17.72 -14.00
C GLN A 164 -20.47 16.63 -13.15
N GLN A 165 -19.16 16.72 -12.91
CA GLN A 165 -18.45 15.76 -12.06
C GLN A 165 -18.90 15.84 -10.59
N TRP A 166 -19.21 17.03 -10.08
CA TRP A 166 -19.84 17.19 -8.76
C TRP A 166 -21.23 16.56 -8.68
N GLU A 167 -22.06 16.70 -9.72
CA GLU A 167 -23.37 16.07 -9.80
C GLU A 167 -23.26 14.54 -9.79
N ILE A 168 -22.33 14.00 -10.58
CA ILE A 168 -22.07 12.56 -10.61
C ILE A 168 -21.62 12.04 -9.23
N LEU A 169 -20.73 12.74 -8.53
CA LEU A 169 -20.30 12.37 -7.18
C LEU A 169 -21.43 12.47 -6.14
N ALA A 170 -22.33 13.45 -6.28
CA ALA A 170 -23.50 13.63 -5.43
C ALA A 170 -24.50 12.47 -5.55
N GLU A 171 -24.56 11.83 -6.72
CA GLU A 171 -25.44 10.70 -7.01
C GLU A 171 -24.76 9.35 -6.71
N ARG A 172 -23.56 9.14 -7.26
CA ARG A 172 -22.87 7.83 -7.33
C ARG A 172 -21.69 7.68 -6.37
N GLY A 173 -21.44 8.66 -5.50
CA GLY A 173 -20.34 8.59 -4.53
C GLY A 173 -20.43 7.34 -3.64
N ALA A 174 -19.28 6.73 -3.34
CA ALA A 174 -19.15 5.43 -2.67
C ALA A 174 -19.78 5.39 -1.26
N SER A 175 -19.92 6.55 -0.62
CA SER A 175 -20.56 6.66 0.70
C SER A 175 -21.53 7.82 0.77
N ARG A 176 -22.46 7.77 1.73
CA ARG A 176 -23.39 8.88 2.02
C ARG A 176 -22.63 10.17 2.33
N ALA A 177 -21.49 10.07 3.04
CA ALA A 177 -20.66 11.22 3.37
C ALA A 177 -20.08 11.89 2.11
N ILE A 178 -19.56 11.10 1.16
CA ILE A 178 -19.06 11.60 -0.12
C ILE A 178 -20.18 12.28 -0.90
N ARG A 179 -21.33 11.61 -1.04
CA ARG A 179 -22.50 12.15 -1.76
C ARG A 179 -22.98 13.48 -1.17
N ASN A 180 -23.04 13.59 0.16
CA ASN A 180 -23.45 14.83 0.83
C ASN A 180 -22.44 15.95 0.60
N ARG A 181 -21.14 15.68 0.77
CA ARG A 181 -20.08 16.67 0.51
C ARG A 181 -20.10 17.18 -0.92
N ALA A 182 -20.37 16.32 -1.90
CA ALA A 182 -20.52 16.71 -3.28
C ALA A 182 -21.76 17.61 -3.49
N LYS A 183 -22.92 17.28 -2.89
CA LYS A 183 -24.13 18.12 -2.94
C LYS A 183 -23.93 19.51 -2.36
N GLU A 184 -23.16 19.64 -1.29
CA GLU A 184 -22.84 20.92 -0.66
C GLU A 184 -22.02 21.85 -1.57
N ARG A 185 -21.30 21.31 -2.54
CA ARG A 185 -20.53 22.06 -3.53
C ARG A 185 -21.33 22.49 -4.75
N LEU A 186 -22.52 21.91 -4.95
CA LEU A 186 -23.40 22.29 -6.05
C LEU A 186 -24.07 23.64 -5.77
N PRO A 187 -24.29 24.49 -6.80
CA PRO A 187 -25.07 25.69 -6.64
C PRO A 187 -26.47 25.34 -6.14
N ARG A 188 -26.95 26.05 -5.12
CA ARG A 188 -28.33 25.87 -4.68
C ARG A 188 -29.26 26.24 -5.83
N PRO A 189 -30.28 25.42 -6.15
CA PRO A 189 -31.29 25.83 -7.10
C PRO A 189 -31.90 27.15 -6.62
N LYS A 190 -31.90 28.18 -7.47
CA LYS A 190 -32.56 29.44 -7.16
C LYS A 190 -34.01 29.09 -6.82
N LYS A 191 -34.42 29.35 -5.58
CA LYS A 191 -35.84 29.26 -5.21
C LYS A 191 -36.57 30.25 -6.11
N LEU A 192 -37.33 29.73 -7.07
CA LEU A 192 -38.28 30.55 -7.83
C LEU A 192 -39.22 31.20 -6.81
N PRO A 193 -39.49 32.51 -6.90
CA PRO A 193 -40.42 33.17 -6.00
C PRO A 193 -41.74 32.43 -6.04
N ARG A 194 -42.30 32.16 -4.85
CA ARG A 194 -43.66 31.64 -4.77
C ARG A 194 -44.55 32.65 -5.45
N LEU A 195 -45.24 32.23 -6.51
CA LEU A 195 -46.33 32.99 -7.07
C LEU A 195 -47.43 32.94 -6.02
N ASP A 196 -47.54 34.00 -5.22
CA ASP A 196 -48.67 34.19 -4.32
C ASP A 196 -49.91 34.40 -5.21
N THR A 197 -50.75 33.38 -5.28
CA THR A 197 -52.11 33.43 -5.86
C THR A 197 -53.13 33.73 -4.77
#